data_AF-A0A434A6U7-F1
#
_entry.id   AF-A0A434A6U7-F1
#
_cell.length_a   1.000
_cell.length_b   1.000
_cell.length_c   1.000
_cell.angle_alpha   90.00
_cell.angle_beta   90.00
_cell.angle_gamma   90.00
#
_symmetry.space_group_name_H-M   'P 1'
#
loop_
_entity.id
_entity.type
_entity.pdbx_description
1 polymer ?
#
loop_
_entity_poly.entity_id
_entity_poly.type
_entity_poly.pdbx_seq_one_letter_code
_entity_poly.pdbx_strand_id
1 'polypeptide(L)'
;MKIETKGIFFLLLLITTCNYNVFPQDSRLMGKWVNNEDYSDINYIEFKNENIVLLFQGEKQSPPFVFITDFTKEPVWINMKVEENGIEAKILGLLHFINPDKIKIEFFYGEFEEQPTDFSLNKNSQSQLYIFNRLK
;
A
#
# COMPACT_ATOMS: atom_id res chain seq x y z
N MET A 1 -10.39 42.20 -28.46
CA MET A 1 -9.97 41.84 -27.09
C MET A 1 -8.48 41.53 -27.13
N LYS A 2 -7.61 42.45 -26.67
CA LYS A 2 -6.15 42.27 -26.68
C LYS A 2 -5.79 41.42 -25.47
N ILE A 3 -5.45 40.16 -25.70
CA ILE A 3 -4.94 39.30 -24.62
C ILE A 3 -3.50 39.75 -24.38
N GLU A 4 -3.22 40.29 -23.19
CA GLU A 4 -1.87 40.72 -22.84
C GLU A 4 -0.97 39.49 -22.75
N THR A 5 0.05 39.44 -23.60
CA THR A 5 0.99 38.30 -23.75
C THR A 5 1.66 37.89 -22.44
N LYS A 6 1.75 38.80 -21.46
CA LYS A 6 2.24 38.51 -20.10
C LYS A 6 1.32 37.56 -19.32
N GLY A 7 0.00 37.66 -19.50
CA GLY A 7 -0.98 36.78 -18.84
C GLY A 7 -0.97 35.36 -19.39
N ILE A 8 -0.74 35.20 -20.70
CA ILE A 8 -0.62 33.87 -21.34
C ILE A 8 0.63 33.13 -20.82
N PHE A 9 1.75 33.83 -20.64
CA PHE A 9 2.98 33.25 -20.13
C PHE A 9 2.84 32.76 -18.69
N PHE A 10 2.14 33.52 -17.85
CA PHE A 10 1.86 33.13 -16.46
C PHE A 10 0.90 31.93 -16.38
N LEU A 11 -0.08 31.85 -17.27
CA LEU A 11 -1.00 30.72 -17.36
C LEU A 11 -0.29 29.42 -17.79
N LEU A 12 0.62 29.51 -18.76
CA LEU A 12 1.44 28.37 -19.22
C LEU A 12 2.40 27.87 -18.12
N LEU A 13 2.96 28.79 -17.33
CA LEU A 13 3.82 28.44 -16.19
C LEU A 13 3.04 27.67 -15.10
N LEU A 14 1.80 28.09 -14.81
CA LEU A 14 0.94 27.44 -13.81
C LEU A 14 0.54 26.01 -14.23
N ILE A 15 0.30 25.80 -15.52
CA ILE A 15 -0.05 24.47 -16.07
C ILE A 15 1.14 23.52 -16.00
N THR A 16 2.38 24.02 -16.06
CA THR A 16 3.58 23.16 -15.91
C THR A 16 3.85 22.69 -14.49
N THR A 17 3.42 23.43 -13.46
CA THR A 17 3.63 23.05 -12.04
C THR A 17 2.57 22.10 -11.48
N CYS A 18 1.50 21.79 -12.22
CA CYS A 18 0.47 20.84 -11.80
C CYS A 18 0.76 19.38 -12.14
N ASN A 19 1.93 19.08 -12.72
CA ASN A 19 2.24 17.75 -13.21
C ASN A 19 3.00 16.93 -12.15
N TYR A 20 2.29 15.93 -11.63
CA TYR A 20 2.76 14.72 -10.94
C TYR A 20 3.25 14.88 -9.50
N ASN A 21 2.32 15.05 -8.55
CA ASN A 21 2.48 14.44 -7.23
C ASN A 21 2.32 12.91 -7.37
N VAL A 22 3.22 12.25 -8.11
CA VAL A 22 3.44 10.82 -7.96
C VAL A 22 4.23 10.73 -6.67
N PHE A 23 3.57 10.47 -5.55
CA PHE A 23 4.29 10.16 -4.32
C PHE A 23 5.13 8.92 -4.61
N PRO A 24 6.47 9.03 -4.66
CA PRO A 24 7.30 7.89 -4.94
C PRO A 24 7.08 6.88 -3.82
N GLN A 25 6.71 5.67 -4.21
CA GLN A 25 6.62 4.54 -3.29
C GLN A 25 7.98 4.34 -2.62
N ASP A 26 8.01 4.20 -1.30
CA ASP A 26 9.26 4.12 -0.57
C ASP A 26 9.99 2.82 -0.93
N SER A 27 11.18 2.95 -1.50
CA SER A 27 12.00 1.81 -1.93
C SER A 27 12.33 0.85 -0.80
N ARG A 28 12.24 1.29 0.46
CA ARG A 28 12.39 0.43 1.65
C ARG A 28 11.33 -0.66 1.69
N LEU A 29 10.17 -0.51 1.08
CA LEU A 29 9.13 -1.55 1.09
C LEU A 29 9.43 -2.69 0.09
N MET A 30 10.23 -2.42 -0.94
CA MET A 30 10.44 -3.33 -2.06
C MET A 30 11.09 -4.66 -1.66
N GLY A 31 10.74 -5.71 -2.40
CA GLY A 31 11.27 -7.06 -2.22
C GLY A 31 10.30 -8.01 -1.50
N LYS A 32 10.82 -9.18 -1.11
CA LYS A 32 10.07 -10.25 -0.49
C LYS A 32 10.22 -10.22 1.03
N TRP A 33 9.11 -10.43 1.72
CA TRP A 33 9.04 -10.49 3.16
C TRP A 33 8.33 -11.77 3.60
N VAL A 34 8.81 -12.38 4.68
CA VAL A 34 8.33 -13.66 5.20
C VAL A 34 7.75 -13.49 6.60
N ASN A 35 6.57 -14.05 6.80
CA ASN A 35 5.97 -14.20 8.11
C ASN A 35 6.35 -15.58 8.65
N ASN A 36 7.01 -15.59 9.81
CA ASN A 36 7.47 -16.82 10.46
C ASN A 36 6.43 -17.37 11.46
N GLU A 37 5.23 -16.81 11.52
CA GLU A 37 4.15 -17.40 12.31
C GLU A 37 3.64 -18.68 11.65
N ASP A 38 3.76 -19.79 12.38
CA ASP A 38 3.18 -21.07 12.00
C ASP A 38 1.66 -20.92 11.87
N TYR A 39 1.10 -21.40 10.75
CA TYR A 39 -0.33 -21.37 10.41
C TYR A 39 -0.94 -19.99 10.12
N SER A 40 -0.14 -19.02 9.69
CA SER A 40 -0.67 -17.75 9.17
C SER A 40 -1.33 -17.91 7.79
N ASP A 41 -2.42 -17.17 7.55
CA ASP A 41 -3.09 -17.10 6.25
C ASP A 41 -2.20 -16.51 5.14
N ILE A 42 -1.18 -15.74 5.52
CA ILE A 42 -0.19 -15.16 4.62
C ILE A 42 1.21 -15.46 5.17
N ASN A 43 1.96 -16.27 4.44
CA ASN A 43 3.34 -16.64 4.77
C ASN A 43 4.36 -15.71 4.11
N TYR A 44 4.05 -15.14 2.94
CA TYR A 44 4.91 -14.16 2.28
C TYR A 44 4.12 -13.01 1.68
N ILE A 45 4.77 -11.86 1.63
CA ILE A 45 4.35 -10.69 0.85
C ILE A 45 5.52 -10.25 -0.02
N GLU A 46 5.29 -10.00 -1.30
CA GLU A 46 6.31 -9.54 -2.23
C GLU A 46 5.87 -8.28 -2.94
N PHE A 47 6.57 -7.19 -2.67
CA PHE A 47 6.43 -5.91 -3.37
C PHE A 47 7.31 -5.95 -4.61
N LYS A 48 6.70 -6.31 -5.75
CA LYS A 48 7.39 -6.57 -7.03
C LYS A 48 7.89 -5.29 -7.69
N ASN A 49 7.09 -4.24 -7.62
CA ASN A 49 7.40 -2.91 -8.13
C ASN A 49 6.61 -1.88 -7.34
N GLU A 50 6.64 -0.62 -7.79
CA GLU A 50 6.01 0.51 -7.09
C GLU A 50 4.52 0.31 -6.82
N ASN A 51 3.79 -0.44 -7.64
CA ASN A 51 2.34 -0.54 -7.52
C ASN A 51 1.82 -1.97 -7.42
N ILE A 52 2.65 -2.99 -7.58
CA ILE A 52 2.23 -4.40 -7.56
C ILE A 52 2.76 -5.13 -6.34
N VAL A 53 1.84 -5.77 -5.63
CA VAL A 53 2.14 -6.66 -4.50
C VAL A 53 1.49 -8.03 -4.69
N LEU A 54 2.20 -9.06 -4.26
CA LEU A 54 1.76 -10.45 -4.27
C LEU A 54 1.68 -10.97 -2.84
N LEU A 55 0.61 -11.69 -2.51
CA LEU A 55 0.44 -12.39 -1.24
C LEU A 55 0.59 -13.90 -1.48
N PHE A 56 1.18 -14.62 -0.52
CA PHE A 56 1.41 -16.06 -0.63
C PHE A 56 0.94 -16.81 0.61
N GLN A 57 0.25 -17.93 0.37
CA GLN A 57 -0.10 -18.93 1.37
C GLN A 57 0.56 -20.26 0.99
N GLY A 58 1.66 -20.60 1.65
CA GLY A 58 2.56 -21.67 1.24
C GLY A 58 3.09 -21.43 -0.17
N GLU A 59 2.84 -22.38 -1.07
CA GLU A 59 3.20 -22.28 -2.49
C GLU A 59 2.13 -21.57 -3.36
N LYS A 60 0.95 -21.29 -2.80
CA LYS A 60 -0.14 -20.63 -3.53
C LYS A 60 0.10 -19.12 -3.54
N GLN A 61 0.04 -18.53 -4.72
CA GLN A 61 0.14 -17.10 -4.93
C GLN A 61 -1.25 -16.49 -5.16
N SER A 62 -1.50 -15.31 -4.61
CA SER A 62 -2.67 -14.51 -4.96
C SER A 62 -2.59 -13.97 -6.39
N PRO A 63 -3.71 -13.52 -6.98
CA PRO A 63 -3.66 -12.54 -8.06
C PRO A 63 -2.83 -11.31 -7.67
N PRO A 64 -2.26 -10.57 -8.65
CA PRO A 64 -1.52 -9.35 -8.36
C PRO A 64 -2.46 -8.26 -7.86
N PHE A 65 -2.17 -7.74 -6.67
CA PHE A 65 -2.86 -6.57 -6.14
C PHE A 65 -2.15 -5.32 -6.61
N VAL A 66 -2.93 -4.31 -6.98
CA VAL A 66 -2.46 -2.93 -7.06
C VAL A 66 -2.47 -2.36 -5.65
N PHE A 67 -1.35 -1.82 -5.18
CA PHE A 67 -1.27 -1.21 -3.86
C PHE A 67 -0.89 0.27 -3.92
N ILE A 68 -1.34 1.01 -2.92
CA ILE A 68 -1.05 2.43 -2.72
C ILE A 68 -0.66 2.63 -1.26
N THR A 69 0.41 3.36 -1.02
CA THR A 69 0.84 3.74 0.33
C THR A 69 0.70 5.24 0.57
N ASP A 70 0.34 5.63 1.78
CA ASP A 70 0.44 7.01 2.25
C ASP A 70 1.43 7.12 3.41
N PHE A 71 2.67 7.49 3.07
CA PHE A 71 3.76 7.69 4.04
C PHE A 71 3.65 9.00 4.83
N THR A 72 2.65 9.85 4.55
CA THR A 72 2.38 11.04 5.37
C THR A 72 1.62 10.70 6.66
N LYS A 73 1.19 9.44 6.80
CA LYS A 73 0.51 8.89 7.97
C LYS A 73 1.46 8.03 8.80
N GLU A 74 1.21 7.96 10.11
CA GLU A 74 1.88 7.05 11.02
C GLU A 74 0.82 6.40 11.93
N PRO A 75 0.59 5.08 11.83
CA PRO A 75 1.19 4.12 10.90
C PRO A 75 0.90 4.45 9.44
N VAL A 76 1.78 4.00 8.53
CA VAL A 76 1.66 4.21 7.08
C VAL A 76 0.40 3.50 6.59
N TRP A 77 -0.43 4.17 5.82
CA TRP A 77 -1.55 3.49 5.17
C TRP A 77 -1.03 2.67 4.00
N ILE A 78 -1.49 1.43 3.85
CA ILE A 78 -1.17 0.56 2.73
C ILE A 78 -2.44 -0.16 2.27
N ASN A 79 -3.01 0.33 1.16
CA ASN A 79 -4.27 -0.19 0.66
C ASN A 79 -4.02 -0.98 -0.62
N MET A 80 -4.66 -2.13 -0.73
CA MET A 80 -4.53 -3.05 -1.85
C MET A 80 -5.89 -3.24 -2.52
N LYS A 81 -5.88 -3.35 -3.84
CA LYS A 81 -7.06 -3.67 -4.64
C LYS A 81 -6.73 -4.64 -5.75
N VAL A 82 -7.67 -5.51 -6.07
CA VAL A 82 -7.64 -6.36 -7.26
C VAL A 82 -9.02 -6.36 -7.88
N GLU A 83 -9.09 -6.35 -9.20
CA GLU A 83 -10.33 -6.48 -9.95
C GLU A 83 -10.15 -7.60 -10.99
N GLU A 84 -11.02 -8.60 -10.93
CA GLU A 84 -11.01 -9.71 -11.86
C GLU A 84 -12.45 -10.05 -12.27
N ASN A 85 -12.71 -10.10 -13.58
CA ASN A 85 -14.04 -10.38 -14.14
C ASN A 85 -15.16 -9.47 -13.58
N GLY A 86 -14.84 -8.22 -13.27
CA GLY A 86 -15.78 -7.24 -12.69
C GLY A 86 -16.05 -7.41 -11.19
N ILE A 87 -15.33 -8.32 -10.52
CA ILE A 87 -15.36 -8.45 -9.06
C ILE A 87 -14.16 -7.72 -8.49
N GLU A 88 -14.41 -6.69 -7.67
CA GLU A 88 -13.38 -5.93 -6.98
C GLU A 88 -13.21 -6.45 -5.55
N ALA A 89 -11.97 -6.70 -5.13
CA ALA A 89 -11.62 -6.94 -3.74
C ALA A 89 -10.67 -5.84 -3.26
N LYS A 90 -11.00 -5.25 -2.10
CA LYS A 90 -10.21 -4.22 -1.43
C LYS A 90 -9.75 -4.72 -0.07
N ILE A 91 -8.50 -4.40 0.27
CA ILE A 91 -7.92 -4.68 1.57
C ILE A 91 -7.31 -3.38 2.05
N LEU A 92 -7.81 -2.86 3.17
CA LEU A 92 -7.17 -1.72 3.83
C LEU A 92 -6.03 -2.23 4.69
N GLY A 93 -5.01 -1.40 4.90
CA GLY A 93 -3.89 -1.82 5.72
C GLY A 93 -3.16 -0.69 6.40
N LEU A 94 -2.49 -1.08 7.48
CA LEU A 94 -1.55 -0.25 8.23
C LEU A 94 -0.19 -0.92 8.22
N LEU A 95 0.86 -0.14 7.96
CA LEU A 95 2.25 -0.56 7.87
C LEU A 95 3.09 0.25 8.85
N HIS A 96 3.98 -0.43 9.55
CA HIS A 96 5.00 0.21 10.38
C HIS A 96 6.33 -0.52 10.21
N PHE A 97 7.39 0.25 9.93
CA PHE A 97 8.75 -0.28 9.89
C PHE A 97 9.29 -0.40 11.31
N ILE A 98 9.40 -1.63 11.82
CA ILE A 98 10.06 -1.89 13.10
C ILE A 98 11.56 -1.64 12.94
N ASN A 99 12.15 -2.10 11.84
CA ASN A 99 13.52 -1.81 11.40
C ASN A 99 13.65 -2.09 9.88
N PRO A 100 14.82 -1.88 9.24
CA PRO A 100 14.97 -2.08 7.79
C PRO A 100 14.66 -3.49 7.27
N ASP A 101 14.81 -4.50 8.14
CA ASP A 101 14.62 -5.93 7.85
C ASP A 101 13.33 -6.49 8.49
N LYS A 102 12.49 -5.65 9.11
CA LYS A 102 11.27 -6.10 9.79
C LYS A 102 10.14 -5.06 9.71
N ILE A 103 8.99 -5.50 9.24
CA ILE A 103 7.77 -4.69 9.16
C ILE A 103 6.63 -5.33 9.93
N LYS A 104 5.76 -4.49 10.45
CA LYS A 104 4.46 -4.84 11.01
C LYS A 104 3.41 -4.38 10.02
N ILE A 105 2.55 -5.30 9.58
CA ILE A 105 1.40 -4.98 8.72
C ILE A 105 0.14 -5.52 9.38
N GLU A 106 -0.93 -4.74 9.37
CA GLU A 106 -2.27 -5.25 9.66
C GLU A 106 -3.15 -5.04 8.44
N PHE A 107 -3.83 -6.10 8.03
CA PHE A 107 -4.82 -6.06 6.95
C PHE A 107 -6.22 -6.14 7.52
N PHE A 108 -7.11 -5.33 6.95
CA PHE A 108 -8.50 -5.17 7.35
C PHE A 108 -9.37 -5.62 6.17
N TYR A 109 -10.11 -6.71 6.36
CA TYR A 109 -10.81 -7.46 5.31
C TYR A 109 -12.33 -7.24 5.27
N GLY A 110 -12.85 -6.37 6.14
CA GLY A 110 -14.27 -6.02 6.24
C GLY A 110 -14.66 -4.80 5.40
N GLU A 111 -15.97 -4.51 5.37
CA GLU A 111 -16.48 -3.24 4.87
C GLU A 111 -16.26 -2.15 5.93
N PHE A 112 -15.09 -1.52 5.87
CA PHE A 112 -14.78 -0.36 6.69
C PHE A 112 -15.21 0.91 5.95
N GLU A 113 -16.07 1.72 6.59
CA GLU A 113 -16.48 3.03 6.05
C GLU A 113 -15.31 4.02 5.99
N GLU A 114 -14.38 3.88 6.95
CA GLU A 114 -13.23 4.77 7.12
C GLU A 114 -11.93 3.97 7.21
N GLN A 115 -10.82 4.61 6.82
CA GLN A 115 -9.49 4.04 6.96
C GLN A 115 -9.14 3.91 8.46
N PRO A 116 -8.78 2.70 8.95
CA PRO A 116 -8.26 2.55 10.30
C PRO A 116 -7.04 3.44 10.53
N THR A 117 -6.95 4.09 11.69
CA THR A 117 -5.83 4.98 12.04
C THR A 117 -4.78 4.31 12.90
N ASP A 118 -5.15 3.23 13.58
CA ASP A 118 -4.32 2.57 14.58
C ASP A 118 -4.38 1.05 14.42
N PHE A 119 -3.30 0.37 14.81
CA PHE A 119 -3.28 -1.09 14.87
C PHE A 119 -4.29 -1.60 15.91
N SER A 120 -4.98 -2.69 15.61
CA SER A 120 -5.89 -3.33 16.55
C SER A 120 -5.14 -3.83 17.78
N LEU A 121 -5.68 -3.54 18.96
CA LEU A 121 -5.12 -4.01 20.23
C LEU A 121 -5.33 -5.52 20.42
N ASN A 122 -6.39 -6.07 19.82
CA ASN A 122 -6.78 -7.47 19.94
C ASN A 122 -6.96 -8.09 18.54
N LYS A 123 -6.63 -9.37 18.39
CA LYS A 123 -7.02 -10.15 17.21
C LYS A 123 -8.56 -10.15 17.13
N ASN A 124 -9.10 -9.67 16.02
CA ASN A 124 -10.52 -9.68 15.73
C ASN A 124 -10.74 -10.38 14.38
N SER A 125 -11.97 -10.78 14.05
CA SER A 125 -12.25 -11.52 12.81
C SER A 125 -12.21 -10.67 11.54
N GLN A 126 -12.10 -9.34 11.67
CA GLN A 126 -12.15 -8.38 10.56
C GLN A 126 -10.76 -7.85 10.19
N SER A 127 -9.74 -8.13 10.99
CA SER A 127 -8.37 -7.77 10.72
C SER A 127 -7.38 -8.83 11.16
N GLN A 128 -6.26 -8.92 10.44
CA GLN A 128 -5.17 -9.83 10.78
C GLN A 128 -3.86 -9.05 10.80
N LEU A 129 -3.15 -9.18 11.92
CA LEU A 129 -1.83 -8.61 12.13
C LEU A 129 -0.74 -9.60 11.75
N TYR A 130 0.30 -9.11 11.08
CA TYR A 130 1.44 -9.88 10.61
C TYR A 130 2.74 -9.14 10.96
N ILE A 131 3.74 -9.89 11.39
CA ILE A 131 5.13 -9.40 11.49
C ILE A 131 5.95 -10.10 10.40
N PHE A 132 6.34 -9.34 9.38
CA PHE A 132 7.16 -9.85 8.30
C PHE A 132 8.62 -9.47 8.48
N ASN A 133 9.51 -10.40 8.15
CA ASN A 133 10.95 -10.21 8.09
C ASN A 133 11.39 -10.15 6.63
N ARG A 134 12.33 -9.28 6.29
CA ARG A 134 12.87 -9.21 4.93
C ARG A 134 13.57 -10.51 4.59
N LEU A 135 13.21 -11.11 3.46
CA LEU A 135 13.92 -12.25 2.91
C LEU A 135 15.15 -11.71 2.16
N LYS A 136 16.34 -12.15 2.56
CA LYS A 136 17.62 -11.76 1.96
C LYS A 136 17.97 -12.64 0.77
#